data_AF-A0A158NQT6-F1
#
_entry.id   AF-A0A158NQT6-F1
#
_cell.length_a   1.000
_cell.length_b   1.000
_cell.length_c   1.000
_cell.angle_alpha   90.00
_cell.angle_beta   90.00
_cell.angle_gamma   90.00
#
_symmetry.space_group_name_H-M   'P 1'
#
loop_
_entity.id
_entity.type
_entity.pdbx_description
1 polymer ?
#
loop_
_entity_poly.entity_id
_entity_poly.type
_entity_poly.pdbx_seq_one_letter_code
_entity_poly.pdbx_strand_id
1 'polypeptide(L)'
;MTIKMACYFGWIAHDLRELLYPILVKNYVKPKIMTIIFYTFCLSNNICKFLIINYIYETITTKASATADLLNRLSYVTCDIEIREIISQFSLRIVHPPLKFYGIGFFQFGFKFLYKFITSVATVLVLILQAQVNKEKFI
;
A
#
# COMPACT_ATOMS: atom_id res chain seq x y z
N MET A 1 -6.94 10.52 -7.81
CA MET A 1 -6.62 9.19 -7.23
C MET A 1 -6.56 9.20 -5.70
N THR A 2 -6.24 10.33 -5.06
CA THR A 2 -5.84 10.45 -3.65
C THR A 2 -6.95 10.33 -2.61
N ILE A 3 -8.12 10.96 -2.78
CA ILE A 3 -9.23 10.88 -1.81
C ILE A 3 -9.85 9.48 -1.76
N LYS A 4 -10.09 8.86 -2.93
CA LYS A 4 -10.64 7.49 -3.02
C LYS A 4 -9.75 6.46 -2.31
N MET A 5 -8.42 6.61 -2.40
CA MET A 5 -7.49 5.75 -1.65
C MET A 5 -7.52 6.00 -0.15
N ALA A 6 -7.61 7.27 0.27
CA ALA A 6 -7.79 7.61 1.68
C ALA A 6 -9.01 6.90 2.27
N CYS A 7 -10.11 6.91 1.51
CA CYS A 7 -11.31 6.17 1.86
C CYS A 7 -11.00 4.69 2.01
N TYR A 8 -10.34 4.02 1.06
CA TYR A 8 -10.02 2.58 1.21
C TYR A 8 -9.25 2.25 2.48
N PHE A 9 -8.30 3.09 2.90
CA PHE A 9 -7.63 2.90 4.20
C PHE A 9 -8.60 3.03 5.38
N GLY A 10 -9.47 4.03 5.35
CA GLY A 10 -10.51 4.19 6.37
C GLY A 10 -11.46 2.99 6.43
N TRP A 11 -11.86 2.46 5.27
CA TRP A 11 -12.68 1.25 5.17
C TRP A 11 -11.96 0.01 5.70
N ILE A 12 -10.68 -0.19 5.35
CA ILE A 12 -9.86 -1.29 5.90
C ILE A 12 -9.76 -1.20 7.43
N ALA A 13 -9.51 0.00 7.98
CA ALA A 13 -9.41 0.20 9.42
C ALA A 13 -10.75 -0.05 10.13
N HIS A 14 -11.85 0.39 9.52
CA HIS A 14 -13.20 0.14 10.02
C HIS A 14 -13.54 -1.35 10.02
N ASP A 15 -13.35 -2.03 8.88
CA ASP A 15 -13.62 -3.47 8.73
C ASP A 15 -12.77 -4.30 9.70
N LEU A 16 -11.49 -3.93 9.88
CA LEU A 16 -10.60 -4.58 10.84
C LEU A 16 -11.07 -4.39 12.29
N ARG A 17 -11.55 -3.20 12.66
CA ARG A 17 -12.10 -2.93 13.99
C ARG A 17 -13.35 -3.76 14.24
N GLU A 18 -14.29 -3.80 13.29
CA GLU A 18 -15.53 -4.57 13.41
C GLU A 18 -15.27 -6.09 13.48
N LEU A 19 -14.19 -6.59 12.85
CA LEU A 19 -13.76 -7.99 12.97
C LEU A 19 -13.09 -8.29 14.31
N LEU A 20 -12.20 -7.41 14.79
CA LEU A 20 -11.42 -7.65 16.01
C LEU A 20 -12.21 -7.41 17.29
N TYR A 21 -13.12 -6.43 17.30
CA TYR A 21 -13.92 -6.08 18.47
C TYR A 21 -14.68 -7.27 19.09
N PRO A 22 -15.45 -8.07 18.34
CA PRO A 22 -16.14 -9.23 18.88
C PRO A 22 -15.19 -10.37 19.29
N ILE A 23 -13.99 -10.46 18.70
CA ILE A 23 -12.98 -11.46 19.07
C ILE A 23 -12.34 -11.11 20.42
N LEU A 24 -12.09 -9.82 20.66
CA LEU A 24 -11.40 -9.33 21.87
C LEU A 24 -12.32 -9.19 23.08
N VAL A 25 -13.59 -8.86 22.88
CA VAL A 25 -14.56 -8.71 23.99
C VAL A 25 -15.24 -10.06 24.25
N LYS A 26 -14.78 -10.80 25.27
CA LYS A 26 -15.34 -12.11 25.72
C LYS A 26 -16.87 -12.13 25.94
N ASN A 27 -17.48 -10.96 26.13
CA ASN A 27 -18.92 -10.78 26.36
C ASN A 27 -19.52 -9.91 25.26
N TYR A 28 -19.82 -10.44 24.08
CA TYR A 28 -20.92 -9.85 23.31
C TYR A 28 -21.61 -10.82 22.34
N VAL A 29 -22.94 -10.66 22.33
CA VAL A 29 -24.01 -11.32 21.58
C VAL A 29 -23.52 -11.87 20.24
N LYS A 30 -23.76 -13.17 20.01
CA LYS A 30 -23.62 -13.89 18.73
C LYS A 30 -23.61 -12.89 17.57
N PRO A 31 -22.44 -12.52 17.02
CA PRO A 31 -22.45 -11.83 15.74
C PRO A 31 -23.23 -12.74 14.80
N LYS A 32 -24.26 -12.21 14.13
CA LYS A 32 -24.91 -12.97 13.05
C LYS A 32 -23.77 -13.38 12.13
N ILE A 33 -23.59 -14.68 11.89
CA ILE A 33 -22.53 -15.23 11.04
C ILE A 33 -22.44 -14.44 9.72
N MET A 34 -23.60 -13.99 9.21
CA MET A 34 -23.75 -13.08 8.07
C MET A 34 -22.94 -11.77 8.19
N THR A 35 -22.91 -11.13 9.35
CA THR A 35 -22.15 -9.89 9.62
C THR A 35 -20.65 -10.14 9.55
N ILE A 36 -20.15 -11.23 10.14
CA ILE A 36 -18.72 -11.60 10.03
C ILE A 36 -18.35 -11.88 8.58
N ILE A 37 -19.19 -12.65 7.86
CA ILE A 37 -18.98 -12.95 6.45
C ILE A 37 -18.93 -11.64 5.63
N PHE A 38 -19.87 -10.73 5.87
CA PHE A 38 -19.93 -9.44 5.18
C PHE A 38 -18.66 -8.62 5.39
N TYR A 39 -18.24 -8.39 6.64
CA TYR A 39 -17.02 -7.61 6.91
C TYR A 39 -15.75 -8.29 6.41
N THR A 40 -15.67 -9.63 6.47
CA THR A 40 -14.54 -10.38 5.90
C THR A 40 -14.48 -10.24 4.38
N PHE A 41 -15.64 -10.26 3.72
CA PHE A 41 -15.74 -10.05 2.27
C PHE A 41 -15.35 -8.61 1.89
N CYS A 42 -15.87 -7.61 2.61
CA CYS A 42 -15.51 -6.20 2.41
C CYS A 42 -14.00 -5.97 2.62
N LEU A 43 -13.45 -6.50 3.70
CA LEU A 43 -12.02 -6.41 4.02
C LEU A 43 -11.16 -7.03 2.92
N SER A 44 -11.49 -8.26 2.47
CA SER A 44 -10.72 -8.94 1.43
C SER A 44 -10.76 -8.17 0.10
N ASN A 45 -11.91 -7.62 -0.30
CA ASN A 45 -12.02 -6.78 -1.50
C ASN A 45 -11.14 -5.52 -1.40
N ASN A 46 -11.15 -4.84 -0.25
CA ASN A 46 -10.35 -3.63 -0.04
C ASN A 46 -8.84 -3.94 -0.01
N ILE A 47 -8.45 -5.06 0.61
CA ILE A 47 -7.06 -5.55 0.61
C ILE A 47 -6.61 -5.91 -0.81
N CYS A 48 -7.42 -6.65 -1.58
CA CYS A 48 -7.08 -7.01 -2.96
C CYS A 48 -6.84 -5.78 -3.83
N LYS A 49 -7.72 -4.77 -3.76
CA LYS A 49 -7.52 -3.49 -4.45
C LYS A 49 -6.21 -2.85 -4.03
N PHE A 50 -5.98 -2.72 -2.72
CA PHE A 50 -4.76 -2.13 -2.19
C PHE A 50 -3.49 -2.84 -2.68
N LEU A 51 -3.48 -4.18 -2.71
CA LEU A 51 -2.37 -4.97 -3.24
C LEU A 51 -2.16 -4.75 -4.74
N ILE A 52 -3.23 -4.78 -5.54
CA ILE A 52 -3.15 -4.57 -7.00
C ILE A 52 -2.55 -3.21 -7.32
N ILE A 53 -2.96 -2.15 -6.62
CA ILE A 53 -2.41 -0.81 -6.84
C ILE A 53 -0.91 -0.75 -6.51
N ASN A 54 -0.47 -1.34 -5.38
CA ASN A 54 0.95 -1.36 -5.03
C ASN A 54 1.77 -2.22 -6.01
N TYR A 55 1.20 -3.32 -6.52
CA TYR A 55 1.84 -4.18 -7.51
C TYR A 55 2.01 -3.50 -8.87
N ILE A 56 0.95 -2.89 -9.39
CA ILE A 56 0.98 -2.13 -10.64
C ILE A 56 2.00 -0.98 -10.52
N TYR A 57 2.01 -0.29 -9.38
CA TYR A 57 2.98 0.75 -9.09
C TYR A 57 4.42 0.26 -9.19
N GLU A 58 4.75 -0.83 -8.51
CA GLU A 58 6.12 -1.37 -8.50
C GLU A 58 6.53 -1.79 -9.92
N THR A 59 5.61 -2.45 -10.63
CA THR A 59 5.83 -2.90 -12.00
C THR A 59 6.07 -1.74 -12.97
N ILE A 60 5.31 -0.65 -12.86
CA ILE A 60 5.49 0.53 -13.71
C ILE A 60 6.82 1.21 -13.36
N THR A 61 7.14 1.36 -12.08
CA THR A 61 8.37 2.02 -11.63
C THR A 61 9.62 1.25 -12.10
N THR A 62 9.62 -0.07 -11.93
CA THR A 62 10.73 -0.95 -12.37
C THR A 62 10.91 -0.93 -13.88
N LYS A 63 9.82 -1.02 -14.65
CA LYS A 63 9.87 -0.92 -16.12
C LYS A 63 10.35 0.46 -16.57
N ALA A 64 9.85 1.54 -15.98
CA ALA A 64 10.28 2.90 -16.31
C ALA A 64 11.78 3.11 -16.04
N SER A 65 12.29 2.59 -14.91
CA SER A 65 13.73 2.65 -14.61
C SER A 65 14.58 1.84 -15.59
N ALA A 66 14.12 0.66 -16.01
CA ALA A 66 14.84 -0.15 -16.99
C ALA A 66 14.87 0.54 -18.37
N THR A 67 13.75 1.12 -18.79
CA THR A 67 13.67 1.93 -20.02
C THR A 67 14.63 3.11 -19.97
N ALA A 68 14.71 3.82 -18.84
CA ALA A 68 15.64 4.92 -18.67
C ALA A 68 17.12 4.48 -18.75
N ASP A 69 17.47 3.32 -18.16
CA ASP A 69 18.84 2.78 -18.27
C ASP A 69 19.20 2.44 -19.73
N LEU A 70 18.28 1.81 -20.47
CA LEU A 70 18.48 1.50 -21.90
C LEU A 70 18.64 2.75 -22.75
N LEU A 71 17.79 3.76 -22.54
CA LEU A 71 17.88 5.06 -23.22
C LEU A 71 19.21 5.75 -22.92
N ASN A 72 19.64 5.76 -21.65
CA ASN A 72 20.91 6.34 -21.27
C ASN A 72 22.08 5.68 -22.02
N ARG A 73 22.11 4.34 -22.09
CA ARG A 73 23.10 3.58 -22.89
C ARG A 73 23.04 3.91 -24.38
N LEU A 74 21.84 4.00 -24.95
CA LEU A 74 21.65 4.37 -26.36
C LEU A 74 22.21 5.77 -26.64
N SER A 75 22.03 6.72 -25.71
CA SER A 75 22.57 8.07 -25.84
C SER A 75 24.09 8.07 -26.00
N TYR A 76 24.81 7.15 -25.33
CA TYR A 76 26.26 7.04 -25.46
C TYR A 76 26.70 6.49 -26.82
N VAL A 77 25.89 5.62 -27.43
CA VAL A 77 26.19 4.98 -28.72
C VAL A 77 25.85 5.90 -29.91
N THR A 78 24.86 6.77 -29.76
CA THR A 78 24.46 7.71 -30.81
C THR A 78 25.42 8.92 -30.89
N CYS A 79 25.94 9.20 -32.09
CA CYS A 79 26.76 10.39 -32.40
C CYS A 79 25.91 11.62 -32.78
N ASP A 80 24.60 11.45 -32.96
CA ASP A 80 23.68 12.54 -33.25
C ASP A 80 23.37 13.34 -31.97
N ILE A 81 23.68 14.63 -32.02
CA ILE A 81 23.56 15.57 -30.90
C ILE A 81 22.09 15.82 -30.57
N GLU A 82 21.20 15.91 -31.58
CA GLU A 82 19.77 16.16 -31.37
C GLU A 82 19.10 14.96 -30.70
N ILE A 83 19.42 13.76 -31.18
CA ILE A 83 18.89 12.51 -30.59
C ILE A 83 19.38 12.36 -29.14
N ARG A 84 20.65 12.66 -28.87
CA ARG A 84 21.21 12.61 -27.51
C ARG A 84 20.49 13.60 -26.57
N GLU A 85 20.19 14.80 -27.05
CA GLU A 85 19.48 15.81 -26.27
C GLU A 85 18.03 15.39 -25.97
N ILE A 86 17.31 14.85 -26.95
CA ILE A 86 15.95 14.32 -26.78
C ILE A 86 15.94 13.17 -25.76
N ILE A 87 16.89 12.24 -25.87
CA ILE A 87 17.03 11.11 -24.94
C ILE A 87 17.33 11.60 -23.51
N SER A 88 18.19 12.61 -23.37
CA SER A 88 18.53 13.21 -22.08
C SER A 88 17.31 13.88 -21.45
N GLN A 89 16.55 14.68 -22.20
CA GLN A 89 15.33 15.31 -21.70
C GLN A 89 14.25 14.28 -21.32
N PHE A 90 14.08 13.24 -22.14
CA PHE A 90 13.12 12.17 -21.86
C PHE A 90 13.51 11.36 -20.62
N SER A 91 14.79 11.00 -20.48
CA SER A 91 15.32 10.33 -19.30
C SER A 91 15.17 11.20 -18.06
N LEU A 92 15.50 12.49 -18.12
CA LEU A 92 15.26 13.44 -17.02
C LEU A 92 13.78 13.44 -16.61
N ARG A 93 12.85 13.43 -17.57
CA ARG A 93 11.41 13.46 -17.27
C ARG A 93 10.87 12.16 -16.67
N ILE A 94 11.50 11.02 -16.97
CA ILE A 94 11.14 9.69 -16.43
C ILE A 94 11.88 9.36 -15.12
N VAL A 95 13.09 9.88 -14.95
CA VAL A 95 14.00 9.56 -13.84
C VAL A 95 13.93 10.57 -12.70
N HIS A 96 13.84 11.88 -12.98
CA HIS A 96 13.92 12.91 -11.91
C HIS A 96 12.69 12.98 -11.02
N PRO A 97 11.47 12.81 -11.54
CA PRO A 97 10.43 12.17 -10.79
C PRO A 97 10.47 10.69 -11.19
N PRO A 98 11.05 9.77 -10.37
CA PRO A 98 10.56 8.41 -10.43
C PRO A 98 9.03 8.54 -10.38
N LEU A 99 8.27 7.75 -11.13
CA LEU A 99 6.80 7.80 -11.11
C LEU A 99 6.31 7.49 -9.68
N LYS A 100 6.41 8.47 -8.78
CA LYS A 100 6.14 8.39 -7.35
C LYS A 100 4.69 8.80 -7.23
N PHE A 101 3.83 7.81 -7.42
CA PHE A 101 2.45 7.91 -7.03
C PHE A 101 2.40 8.02 -5.51
N TYR A 102 2.08 9.23 -5.06
CA TYR A 102 1.80 9.50 -3.66
C TYR A 102 0.31 9.41 -3.41
N GLY A 103 -0.06 8.73 -2.33
CA GLY A 103 -1.37 8.91 -1.72
C GLY A 103 -1.38 10.20 -0.93
N ILE A 104 -2.16 11.18 -1.41
CA ILE A 104 -2.40 12.51 -0.80
C ILE A 104 -1.09 13.29 -0.56
N GLY A 105 0.01 12.93 -1.23
CA GLY A 105 1.34 13.53 -0.99
C GLY A 105 2.06 13.00 0.26
N PHE A 106 1.45 12.13 1.07
CA PHE A 106 2.00 11.67 2.34
C PHE A 106 2.75 10.33 2.25
N PHE A 107 2.26 9.41 1.43
CA PHE A 107 2.81 8.06 1.35
C PHE A 107 3.05 7.65 -0.10
N GLN A 108 4.28 7.23 -0.38
CA GLN A 108 4.65 6.66 -1.67
C GLN A 108 4.17 5.21 -1.73
N PHE A 109 3.41 4.84 -2.76
CA PHE A 109 3.02 3.44 -2.97
C PHE A 109 4.24 2.56 -3.34
N GLY A 110 4.09 1.25 -3.23
CA GLY A 110 5.12 0.25 -3.54
C GLY A 110 5.33 -0.76 -2.43
N PHE A 111 6.16 -1.78 -2.68
CA PHE A 111 6.32 -2.90 -1.73
C PHE A 111 6.93 -2.46 -0.39
N LYS A 112 7.81 -1.45 -0.41
CA LYS A 112 8.36 -0.88 0.83
C LYS A 112 7.27 -0.27 1.72
N PHE A 113 6.27 0.36 1.13
CA PHE A 113 5.13 0.91 1.87
C PHE A 113 4.21 -0.20 2.36
N LEU A 114 3.92 -1.19 1.52
CA LEU A 114 3.13 -2.36 1.89
C LEU A 114 3.71 -3.08 3.12
N TYR A 115 5.01 -3.34 3.11
CA TYR A 115 5.72 -3.98 4.23
C TYR A 115 5.60 -3.17 5.53
N LYS A 116 5.84 -1.85 5.46
CA LYS A 116 5.68 -0.95 6.62
C LYS A 116 4.26 -0.92 7.14
N PHE A 117 3.26 -0.90 6.25
CA PHE A 117 1.85 -0.91 6.61
C PHE A 117 1.47 -2.20 7.37
N ILE A 118 1.84 -3.36 6.82
CA ILE A 118 1.58 -4.67 7.47
C ILE A 118 2.26 -4.74 8.84
N THR A 119 3.52 -4.30 8.93
CA THR A 119 4.27 -4.27 10.20
C THR A 119 3.59 -3.37 11.23
N SER A 120 3.08 -2.21 10.82
CA SER A 120 2.34 -1.30 11.69
C SER A 120 1.05 -1.91 12.21
N VAL A 121 0.27 -2.57 11.34
CA VAL A 121 -0.96 -3.26 11.73
C VAL A 121 -0.66 -4.39 12.71
N ALA A 122 0.36 -5.22 12.43
CA ALA A 122 0.80 -6.29 13.31
C ALA A 122 1.24 -5.76 14.69
N THR A 123 1.99 -4.66 14.72
CA THR A 123 2.42 -4.02 15.98
C THR A 123 1.23 -3.58 16.82
N VAL A 124 0.25 -2.90 16.20
CA VAL A 124 -0.98 -2.47 16.89
C VAL A 124 -1.76 -3.68 17.42
N LEU A 125 -1.88 -4.74 16.63
CA LEU A 125 -2.52 -5.99 17.06
C LEU A 125 -1.84 -6.60 18.29
N VAL A 126 -0.51 -6.71 18.27
CA VAL A 126 0.26 -7.25 19.40
C VAL A 126 0.06 -6.41 20.66
N LEU A 127 0.10 -5.08 20.54
CA LEU A 127 -0.13 -4.17 21.68
C LEU A 127 -1.53 -4.35 22.27
N ILE A 128 -2.55 -4.47 21.43
CA ILE A 128 -3.93 -4.69 21.87
C ILE A 128 -4.05 -6.04 22.60
N LEU A 129 -3.48 -7.11 22.04
CA LEU A 129 -3.50 -8.44 22.65
C LEU A 129 -2.79 -8.45 24.01
N GLN A 130 -1.61 -7.83 24.10
CA GLN A 130 -0.88 -7.70 25.37
C GLN A 130 -1.67 -6.90 26.41
N ALA A 131 -2.34 -5.81 25.99
CA ALA A 131 -3.18 -5.02 26.88
C ALA A 131 -4.38 -5.82 27.43
N GLN A 132 -5.02 -6.66 26.61
CA GLN A 132 -6.10 -7.53 27.07
C GLN A 132 -5.61 -8.60 28.06
N VAL A 133 -4.49 -9.28 27.75
CA VAL A 133 -3.91 -10.31 28.63
C VAL A 133 -3.50 -9.73 29.98
N ASN A 134 -2.90 -8.54 29.98
CA ASN A 134 -2.55 -7.87 31.23
C ASN A 134 -3.80 -7.51 32.04
N LYS A 135 -4.89 -7.08 31.40
CA LYS A 135 -6.15 -6.77 32.09
C LYS A 135 -6.75 -8.00 32.77
N GLU A 136 -6.67 -9.19 32.16
CA GLU A 136 -7.13 -10.45 32.77
C GLU A 136 -6.26 -10.90 33.96
N LYS A 137 -4.99 -10.48 34.05
CA LYS A 137 -4.12 -10.82 35.20
C LYS A 137 -4.39 -10.00 36.46
N PHE A 138 -5.10 -8.87 36.35
CA PHE A 138 -5.39 -7.95 37.46
C PHE A 138 -6.86 -7.99 37.93
N ILE A 139 -7.68 -8.89 37.40
CA ILE A 139 -9.04 -9.21 37.84
C ILE A 139 -9.02 -10.58 38.51
#